data_AF-A0AA39TWS2-F1
#
_entry.id   AF-A0AA39TWS2-F1
#
_cell.length_a   1.000
_cell.length_b   1.000
_cell.length_c   1.000
_cell.angle_alpha   90.00
_cell.angle_beta   90.00
_cell.angle_gamma   90.00
#
_symmetry.space_group_name_H-M   'P 1'
#
loop_
_entity.id
_entity.type
_entity.pdbx_description
1 polymer ?
#
loop_
_entity_poly.entity_id
_entity_poly.type
_entity_poly.pdbx_seq_one_letter_code
_entity_poly.pdbx_strand_id
1 'polypeptide(L)'
;EVKYAGEHLQHHVHKAVCYKYDHSTCQFQFPHDYISNSFYDPESKSVVLTCRDIWINYFNRLILVFGHFNHDLRFILLGKSCKAAMFYITDYIMKMSVKTYELLTLL
;
A
#
# COMPACT_ATOMS: atom_id res chain seq x y z
N GLU A 1 -16.32 -19.78 -7.77
CA GLU A 1 -15.90 -18.78 -8.78
C GLU A 1 -15.23 -17.56 -8.16
N VAL A 2 -15.90 -16.79 -7.27
CA VAL A 2 -15.32 -15.60 -6.60
C VAL A 2 -14.02 -15.87 -5.82
N LYS A 3 -13.94 -17.00 -5.11
CA LYS A 3 -12.73 -17.39 -4.36
C LYS A 3 -11.52 -17.66 -5.27
N TYR A 4 -11.74 -18.33 -6.40
CA TYR A 4 -10.69 -18.67 -7.36
C TYR A 4 -10.09 -17.42 -8.01
N ALA A 5 -10.94 -16.46 -8.42
CA ALA A 5 -10.48 -15.20 -8.96
C ALA A 5 -9.69 -14.37 -7.94
N GLY A 6 -10.12 -14.35 -6.68
CA GLY A 6 -9.39 -13.68 -5.60
C GLY A 6 -8.00 -14.26 -5.39
N GLU A 7 -7.88 -15.58 -5.29
CA GLU A 7 -6.59 -16.26 -5.14
C GLU A 7 -5.65 -15.99 -6.33
N HIS A 8 -6.18 -16.01 -7.56
CA HIS A 8 -5.35 -15.81 -8.75
C HIS A 8 -4.93 -14.36 -8.99
N LEU A 9 -5.78 -13.39 -8.63
CA LEU A 9 -5.55 -11.97 -8.91
C LEU A 9 -4.88 -11.22 -7.76
N GLN A 10 -5.00 -11.70 -6.51
CA GLN A 10 -4.39 -11.05 -5.34
C GLN A 10 -3.01 -11.61 -4.97
N HIS A 11 -2.64 -12.78 -5.51
CA HIS A 11 -1.35 -13.36 -5.24
C HIS A 11 -0.27 -12.72 -6.13
N HIS A 12 0.73 -12.14 -5.49
CA HIS A 12 1.83 -11.48 -6.15
C HIS A 12 2.69 -12.49 -6.89
N VAL A 13 3.04 -12.14 -8.13
CA VAL A 13 4.05 -12.82 -8.92
C VAL A 13 4.96 -11.74 -9.47
N HIS A 14 6.26 -11.87 -9.21
CA HIS A 14 7.24 -10.92 -9.70
C HIS A 14 7.17 -10.82 -11.22
N LYS A 15 7.10 -9.58 -11.70
CA LYS A 15 7.13 -9.20 -13.11
C LYS A 15 8.16 -8.09 -13.28
N ALA A 16 8.53 -7.76 -14.52
CA ALA A 16 9.53 -6.73 -14.80
C ALA A 16 9.20 -5.37 -14.12
N VAL A 17 7.91 -5.05 -13.96
CA VAL A 17 7.46 -3.85 -13.25
C VAL A 17 7.91 -3.78 -11.79
N CYS A 18 8.19 -4.91 -11.13
CA CYS A 18 8.63 -4.94 -9.74
C CYS A 18 10.00 -4.30 -9.54
N TYR A 19 10.82 -4.26 -10.60
CA TYR A 19 12.18 -3.73 -10.61
C TYR A 19 12.30 -2.51 -11.52
N LYS A 20 11.16 -1.89 -11.87
CA LYS A 20 11.14 -0.66 -12.66
C LYS A 20 11.86 0.45 -11.89
N TYR A 21 12.54 1.34 -12.60
CA TYR A 21 13.31 2.45 -12.02
C TYR A 21 14.49 1.99 -11.15
N ASP A 22 15.15 0.90 -11.55
CA ASP A 22 16.35 0.34 -10.91
C ASP A 22 16.17 -0.02 -9.43
N HIS A 23 14.95 -0.41 -9.07
CA HIS A 23 14.65 -0.93 -7.74
C HIS A 23 15.38 -2.26 -7.51
N SER A 24 16.23 -2.32 -6.48
CA SER A 24 16.96 -3.53 -6.09
C SER A 24 16.08 -4.61 -5.46
N THR A 25 14.90 -4.21 -4.98
CA THR A 25 13.88 -5.03 -4.34
C THR A 25 12.53 -4.74 -4.97
N CYS A 26 11.55 -5.63 -4.79
CA CYS A 26 10.21 -5.44 -5.32
C CYS A 26 9.63 -4.09 -4.87
N GLN A 27 9.32 -3.20 -5.82
CA GLN A 27 8.76 -1.88 -5.53
C GLN A 27 7.41 -1.96 -4.78
N PHE A 28 6.71 -3.10 -4.87
CA PHE A 28 5.46 -3.38 -4.16
C PHE A 28 5.68 -3.95 -2.75
N GLN A 29 6.94 -4.04 -2.29
CA GLN A 29 7.30 -4.47 -0.93
C GLN A 29 6.90 -5.91 -0.60
N PHE A 30 7.05 -6.80 -1.59
CA PHE A 30 6.95 -8.24 -1.39
C PHE A 30 8.34 -8.87 -1.16
N PRO A 31 8.43 -9.95 -0.34
CA PRO A 31 7.35 -10.51 0.47
C PRO A 31 6.98 -9.62 1.67
N HIS A 32 5.73 -9.70 2.11
CA HIS A 32 5.29 -9.08 3.36
C HIS A 32 5.84 -9.84 4.59
N ASP A 33 5.76 -9.22 5.77
CA ASP A 33 6.11 -9.88 7.02
C ASP A 33 5.05 -10.94 7.38
N TYR A 34 5.51 -12.12 7.81
CA TYR A 34 4.63 -13.16 8.32
C TYR A 34 4.19 -12.81 9.75
N ILE A 35 2.87 -12.60 9.94
CA ILE A 35 2.27 -12.25 11.22
C ILE A 35 1.19 -13.30 11.57
N SER A 36 1.48 -14.14 12.56
CA SER A 36 0.61 -15.26 12.95
C SER A 36 -0.74 -14.81 13.51
N ASN A 37 -0.72 -13.75 14.34
CA ASN A 37 -1.88 -13.16 15.00
C ASN A 37 -1.74 -11.64 15.02
N SER A 38 -2.86 -10.93 14.86
CA SER A 38 -2.89 -9.48 14.97
C SER A 38 -2.55 -9.05 16.39
N PHE A 39 -1.77 -7.97 16.54
CA PHE A 39 -1.40 -7.41 17.83
C PHE A 39 -1.28 -5.89 17.75
N TYR A 40 -1.37 -5.24 18.90
CA TYR A 40 -1.06 -3.82 19.01
C TYR A 40 0.43 -3.67 19.34
N ASP A 41 1.15 -2.91 18.53
CA ASP A 41 2.52 -2.53 18.79
C ASP A 41 2.57 -1.21 19.59
N PRO A 42 3.01 -1.22 20.85
CA PRO A 42 3.08 -0.02 21.68
C PRO A 42 4.09 1.02 21.19
N GLU A 43 5.16 0.59 20.51
CA GLU A 43 6.22 1.50 20.06
C GLU A 43 5.72 2.35 18.88
N SER A 44 5.22 1.70 17.83
CA SER A 44 4.64 2.39 16.68
C SER A 44 3.24 2.94 16.94
N LYS A 45 2.59 2.58 18.06
CA LYS A 45 1.18 2.88 18.37
C LYS A 45 0.23 2.46 17.25
N SER A 46 0.46 1.27 16.70
CA SER A 46 -0.30 0.77 15.54
C SER A 46 -0.78 -0.65 15.76
N VAL A 47 -1.85 -1.03 15.06
CA VAL A 47 -2.34 -2.40 15.05
C VAL A 47 -1.72 -3.11 13.85
N VAL A 48 -0.91 -4.13 14.12
CA VAL A 48 -0.39 -5.03 13.09
C VAL A 48 -1.42 -6.12 12.86
N LEU A 49 -1.83 -6.32 11.61
CA LEU A 49 -2.80 -7.34 11.24
C LEU A 49 -2.09 -8.65 10.92
N THR A 50 -2.78 -9.77 11.16
CA THR A 50 -2.30 -11.09 10.76
C THR A 50 -2.10 -11.16 9.24
N CYS A 51 -0.97 -11.73 8.84
CA CYS A 51 -0.55 -11.97 7.47
C CYS A 51 0.09 -13.35 7.43
N ARG A 52 -0.67 -14.36 7.00
CA ARG A 52 -0.20 -15.77 6.98
C ARG A 52 0.31 -16.21 5.63
N ASP A 53 -0.02 -15.45 4.60
CA ASP A 53 0.52 -15.61 3.26
C ASP A 53 1.24 -14.31 2.91
N ILE A 54 2.57 -14.38 2.81
CA ILE A 54 3.43 -13.20 2.60
C ILE A 54 3.38 -12.69 1.16
N TRP A 55 2.72 -13.42 0.26
CA TRP A 55 2.64 -13.11 -1.17
C TRP A 55 1.26 -12.60 -1.59
N ILE A 56 0.31 -12.44 -0.68
CA ILE A 56 -1.00 -11.89 -0.99
C ILE A 56 -1.06 -10.39 -0.72
N ASN A 57 -1.70 -9.62 -1.59
CA ASN A 57 -2.06 -8.24 -1.28
C ASN A 57 -2.97 -8.22 -0.04
N TYR A 58 -2.88 -7.15 0.75
CA TYR A 58 -3.89 -6.92 1.77
C TYR A 58 -5.26 -6.73 1.11
N PHE A 59 -6.24 -7.47 1.62
CA PHE A 59 -7.58 -7.45 1.07
C PHE A 59 -8.63 -7.37 2.16
N ASN A 60 -9.80 -6.87 1.78
CA ASN A 60 -11.02 -7.02 2.54
C ASN A 60 -12.01 -7.78 1.67
N ARG A 61 -12.62 -8.84 2.20
CA ARG A 61 -13.50 -9.73 1.42
C ARG A 61 -14.63 -8.98 0.71
N LEU A 62 -15.19 -7.93 1.32
CA LEU A 62 -16.26 -7.14 0.69
C LEU A 62 -15.70 -6.24 -0.41
N ILE A 63 -14.63 -5.49 -0.13
CA ILE A 63 -13.98 -4.61 -1.11
C ILE A 63 -13.46 -5.40 -2.30
N LEU A 64 -12.93 -6.59 -2.08
CA LEU A 64 -12.41 -7.48 -3.10
C LEU A 64 -13.51 -7.87 -4.11
N VAL A 65 -14.74 -8.11 -3.66
CA VAL A 65 -15.87 -8.45 -4.53
C VAL A 65 -16.43 -7.20 -5.20
N PHE A 66 -16.71 -6.15 -4.43
CA PHE A 66 -17.32 -4.91 -4.96
C PHE A 66 -16.36 -4.11 -5.87
N GLY A 67 -15.07 -4.19 -5.62
CA GLY A 67 -14.01 -3.61 -6.44
C GLY A 67 -13.57 -4.50 -7.60
N HIS A 68 -14.26 -5.61 -7.86
CA HIS A 68 -13.94 -6.54 -8.95
C HIS A 68 -12.47 -6.99 -8.93
N PHE A 69 -11.94 -7.29 -7.74
CA PHE A 69 -10.56 -7.72 -7.51
C PHE A 69 -9.47 -6.70 -7.89
N ASN A 70 -9.83 -5.49 -8.33
CA ASN A 70 -8.89 -4.43 -8.67
C ASN A 70 -8.71 -3.48 -7.49
N HIS A 71 -8.19 -4.01 -6.38
CA HIS A 71 -7.92 -3.22 -5.18
C HIS A 71 -6.56 -3.58 -4.61
N ASP A 72 -5.90 -2.57 -4.07
CA ASP A 72 -4.72 -2.69 -3.21
C ASP A 72 -5.02 -1.89 -1.95
N LEU A 73 -5.05 -2.56 -0.80
CA LEU A 73 -5.38 -1.92 0.46
C LEU A 73 -4.12 -1.74 1.29
N ARG A 74 -4.00 -0.58 1.93
CA ARG A 74 -2.97 -0.35 2.93
C ARG A 74 -3.59 0.30 4.15
N PHE A 75 -3.40 -0.33 5.30
CA PHE A 75 -3.87 0.22 6.57
C PHE A 75 -2.88 1.27 7.05
N ILE A 76 -3.37 2.50 7.24
CA ILE A 76 -2.55 3.64 7.71
C ILE A 76 -3.08 4.04 9.08
N LEU A 77 -2.47 3.50 10.12
CA LEU A 77 -2.96 3.63 11.51
C LEU A 77 -2.19 4.64 12.36
N LEU A 78 -1.05 5.15 11.85
CA LEU A 78 -0.19 6.09 12.57
C LEU A 78 -0.40 7.53 12.07
N GLY A 79 -0.41 8.51 12.98
CA GLY A 79 -0.51 9.93 12.63
C GLY A 79 0.59 10.45 11.69
N LYS A 80 1.83 9.99 11.83
CA LYS A 80 2.94 10.36 10.91
C LYS A 80 2.71 9.81 9.50
N SER A 81 2.43 8.51 9.38
CA SER A 81 2.15 7.85 8.09
C SER A 81 0.88 8.39 7.45
N CYS A 82 -0.14 8.69 8.25
CA CYS A 82 -1.38 9.33 7.81
C CYS A 82 -1.10 10.73 7.27
N LYS A 83 -0.32 11.56 7.99
CA LYS A 83 0.07 12.89 7.53
C LYS A 83 0.86 12.83 6.22
N ALA A 84 1.82 11.90 6.11
CA ALA A 84 2.58 11.69 4.87
C ALA A 84 1.68 11.27 3.71
N ALA A 85 0.75 10.33 3.94
CA ALA A 85 -0.22 9.91 2.94
C ALA A 85 -1.16 11.05 2.52
N MET A 86 -1.64 11.86 3.47
CA MET A 86 -2.48 13.02 3.16
C MET A 86 -1.74 14.05 2.31
N PHE A 87 -0.47 14.34 2.61
CA PHE A 87 0.33 15.23 1.76
C PHE A 87 0.54 14.64 0.37
N TYR A 88 0.89 13.36 0.27
CA TYR A 88 1.06 12.67 -1.01
C TYR A 88 -0.23 12.70 -1.85
N ILE A 89 -1.38 12.38 -1.25
CA ILE A 89 -2.68 12.41 -1.91
C ILE A 89 -3.01 13.84 -2.35
N THR A 90 -2.80 14.84 -1.48
CA THR A 90 -3.08 16.24 -1.80
C THR A 90 -2.21 16.72 -2.95
N ASP A 91 -0.91 16.46 -2.92
CA ASP A 91 0.02 16.81 -3.99
C ASP A 91 -0.36 16.14 -5.31
N TYR A 92 -0.72 14.84 -5.26
CA TYR A 92 -1.14 14.09 -6.43
C TYR A 92 -2.48 14.55 -7.01
N ILE A 93 -3.47 14.88 -6.18
CA ILE A 93 -4.78 15.37 -6.62
C ILE A 93 -4.67 16.79 -7.17
N MET A 94 -4.00 17.66 -6.42
CA MET A 94 -3.84 19.05 -6.84
C MET A 94 -2.98 19.16 -8.09
N LYS A 95 -2.06 18.21 -8.34
CA LYS A 95 -1.06 18.25 -9.42
C LYS A 95 -0.53 19.66 -9.59
N MET A 96 -0.09 20.28 -8.49
CA MET A 96 0.42 21.64 -8.54
C MET A 96 1.54 21.67 -9.58
N SER A 97 1.31 22.39 -10.68
CA SER A 97 2.28 22.52 -11.76
C SER A 97 3.53 23.25 -11.32
N VAL A 98 3.42 23.99 -10.21
CA VAL A 98 4.45 24.82 -9.61
C VAL A 98 5.11 24.03 -8.49
N LYS A 99 6.41 23.78 -8.63
CA LYS A 99 7.18 23.07 -7.60
C LYS A 99 7.36 23.99 -6.38
N THR A 100 7.45 23.42 -5.19
CA THR A 100 7.52 24.19 -3.94
C THR A 100 8.64 25.25 -3.93
N TYR A 101 9.77 25.01 -4.63
CA TYR A 101 10.85 26.00 -4.75
C TYR A 101 10.46 27.22 -5.60
N GLU A 102 9.62 27.05 -6.63
CA GLU A 102 9.17 28.15 -7.50
C GLU A 102 8.25 29.10 -6.72
N LEU A 103 7.41 28.52 -5.84
CA LEU A 103 6.59 29.26 -4.88
C LEU A 103 7.42 30.05 -3.87
N LEU A 104 8.56 29.49 -3.41
CA LEU A 104 9.49 30.19 -2.53
C LEU A 104 10.22 31.36 -3.22
N THR A 105 10.34 31.35 -4.54
CA THR A 105 11.03 32.41 -5.30
C THR A 105 10.16 33.66 -5.47
N LEU A 106 8.85 33.54 -5.16
CA LEU A 106 7.86 34.62 -5.23
C LEU A 106 7.66 35.34 -3.89
N LEU A 107 8.32 34.88 -2.82
CA LEU A 107 8.39 35.51 -1.50
C LEU A 107 9.67 36.34 -1.39
#